data_AF-Q4KA43-F1
#
_entry.id   AF-Q4KA43-F1
#
_cell.length_a   1.000
_cell.length_b   1.000
_cell.length_c   1.000
_cell.angle_alpha   90.00
_cell.angle_beta   90.00
_cell.angle_gamma   90.00
#
_symmetry.space_group_name_H-M   'P 1'
#
loop_
_entity.id
_entity.type
_entity.pdbx_description
1 polymer ?
#
loop_
_entity_poly.entity_id
_entity_poly.type
_entity_poly.pdbx_seq_one_letter_code
_entity_poly.pdbx_strand_id
1 'polypeptide(L)' 'MSNYILVGAERQAELEAAKAAFFASGGQAIDLGTYRAAPPPARSSRVAPEAVLQRKHKGLSRTERKKLRKMAEAL' A
#
# COMPACT_ATOMS: atom_id res chain seq x y z
N MET A 1 30.08 21.69 9.26
CA MET A 1 30.62 20.67 8.33
C MET A 1 29.76 19.43 8.46
N SER A 2 29.20 18.91 7.36
CA SER A 2 28.06 17.97 7.36
C SER A 2 28.47 16.53 7.76
N ASN A 3 28.06 16.07 8.94
CA ASN A 3 28.34 14.74 9.51
C ASN A 3 27.77 13.58 8.65
N TYR A 4 26.79 13.87 7.78
CA TYR A 4 26.11 12.90 6.92
C TYR A 4 26.97 12.27 5.83
N ILE A 5 28.03 12.96 5.36
CA ILE A 5 28.87 12.46 4.26
C ILE A 5 29.84 11.39 4.77
N LEU A 6 30.35 11.55 6.00
CA LEU A 6 31.27 10.60 6.63
C LEU A 6 30.54 9.29 6.99
N VAL A 7 29.34 9.39 7.57
CA VAL A 7 28.49 8.21 7.85
C VAL A 7 28.12 7.46 6.56
N GLY A 8 27.89 8.18 5.45
CA GLY A 8 27.67 7.56 4.14
C GLY A 8 28.89 6.79 3.63
N ALA A 9 30.10 7.33 3.81
CA ALA A 9 31.34 6.71 3.37
C ALA A 9 31.70 5.46 4.20
N GLU A 10 31.56 5.53 5.53
CA GLU A 10 31.75 4.37 6.41
C GLU A 10 30.75 3.26 6.07
N ARG A 11 29.48 3.62 5.89
CA ARG A 11 28.44 2.67 5.51
C ARG A 11 28.70 2.01 4.15
N GLN A 12 29.25 2.76 3.20
CA GLN A 12 29.62 2.22 1.88
C GLN A 12 30.75 1.20 1.99
N ALA A 13 31.79 1.48 2.80
CA ALA A 13 32.90 0.56 3.01
C ALA A 13 32.46 -0.76 3.66
N GLU A 14 31.54 -0.70 4.64
CA GLU A 14 30.94 -1.90 5.24
C GLU A 14 30.19 -2.76 4.22
N LEU A 15 29.41 -2.13 3.34
CA LEU A 15 28.67 -2.83 2.29
C LEU A 15 29.60 -3.49 1.28
N GLU A 16 30.70 -2.83 0.91
CA GLU A 16 31.70 -3.39 -0.01
C GLU A 16 32.43 -4.59 0.59
N ALA A 17 32.81 -4.51 1.88
CA ALA A 17 33.40 -5.64 2.60
C ALA A 17 32.42 -6.84 2.67
N ALA A 18 31.15 -6.59 2.97
CA ALA A 18 30.12 -7.63 3.01
C ALA A 18 29.88 -8.26 1.62
N LYS A 19 29.86 -7.45 0.55
CA LYS A 19 29.76 -7.95 -0.83
C LYS A 19 30.96 -8.81 -1.20
N ALA A 20 32.18 -8.38 -0.87
CA ALA A 20 33.39 -9.14 -1.13
C ALA A 20 33.36 -10.50 -0.41
N ALA A 21 32.94 -10.53 0.86
CA ALA A 21 32.80 -11.76 1.63
C ALA A 21 31.76 -12.72 1.02
N PHE A 22 30.62 -12.20 0.54
CA PHE A 22 29.58 -12.98 -0.14
C PHE A 22 30.06 -13.62 -1.44
N PHE A 23 30.82 -12.90 -2.26
CA PHE A 23 31.38 -13.47 -3.49
C PHE A 23 32.54 -14.43 -3.22
N ALA A 24 33.36 -14.17 -2.19
CA ALA A 24 34.44 -15.06 -1.78
C ALA A 24 33.93 -16.41 -1.24
N SER A 25 32.72 -16.47 -0.67
CA SER A 25 32.09 -17.71 -0.23
C SER A 25 31.40 -18.50 -1.36
N GLY A 26 31.50 -18.04 -2.61
CA GLY A 26 30.91 -18.68 -3.78
C GLY A 26 29.48 -18.22 -4.11
N GLY A 27 29.01 -17.13 -3.49
CA GLY A 27 27.73 -16.50 -3.84
C GLY A 27 27.71 -16.02 -5.29
N GLN A 28 26.53 -16.10 -5.92
CA GLN A 28 26.30 -15.61 -7.29
C GLN A 28 25.25 -14.50 -7.28
N ALA A 29 25.48 -13.46 -8.08
CA ALA A 29 24.48 -12.46 -8.39
C ALA A 29 23.74 -12.88 -9.65
N ILE A 30 22.41 -12.88 -9.60
CA ILE A 30 21.55 -13.16 -10.74
C ILE A 30 20.78 -11.89 -11.05
N ASP A 31 20.94 -11.37 -12.26
CA ASP A 31 20.11 -10.28 -12.75
C ASP A 31 18.70 -10.82 -13.02
N LEU A 32 17.75 -10.43 -12.17
CA LEU A 32 16.35 -10.70 -12.41
C LEU A 32 15.85 -9.76 -13.52
N GLY A 33 15.07 -10.31 -14.45
CA GLY A 33 14.42 -9.51 -15.47
C GLY A 33 13.59 -8.37 -14.86
N THR A 34 13.43 -7.28 -15.61
CA THR A 34 12.74 -6.09 -15.11
C THR A 34 11.29 -6.42 -14.74
N TYR A 35 10.91 -6.16 -13.49
CA TYR A 35 9.50 -6.17 -13.10
C TYR A 35 8.83 -4.89 -13.60
N ARG A 36 7.87 -5.02 -14.53
CA ARG A 36 7.00 -3.91 -14.90
C ARG A 36 5.75 -3.96 -14.02
N ALA A 37 5.66 -3.05 -13.06
CA ALA A 37 4.42 -2.85 -12.30
C ALA A 37 3.29 -2.46 -13.27
N ALA A 38 2.38 -3.39 -13.55
CA ALA A 38 1.17 -3.12 -14.29
C ALA A 38 0.05 -2.83 -13.28
N PRO A 39 -0.37 -1.57 -13.09
CA PRO A 39 -1.53 -1.31 -12.25
C PRO A 39 -2.76 -2.00 -12.86
N PRO A 40 -3.72 -2.43 -12.02
CA PRO A 40 -4.98 -2.96 -12.54
C PRO A 40 -5.66 -1.93 -13.45
N PRO A 41 -6.42 -2.36 -14.46
CA PRO A 41 -7.08 -1.46 -15.38
C PRO A 41 -8.03 -0.52 -14.62
N ALA A 42 -8.21 0.69 -15.15
CA ALA A 42 -9.18 1.63 -14.62
C ALA A 42 -10.58 0.99 -14.58
N ARG A 43 -11.34 1.25 -13.50
CA ARG A 43 -12.73 0.80 -13.43
C ARG A 43 -13.52 1.40 -14.58
N SER A 44 -14.34 0.57 -15.23
CA SER A 44 -15.29 1.03 -16.24
C SER A 44 -16.21 2.11 -15.67
N SER A 45 -16.44 3.17 -16.44
CA SER A 45 -17.46 4.19 -16.17
C SER A 45 -18.89 3.66 -16.39
N ARG A 46 -19.03 2.55 -17.13
CA ARG A 46 -20.32 1.92 -17.40
C ARG A 46 -20.77 1.13 -16.17
N VAL A 47 -21.80 1.64 -15.52
CA VAL A 47 -22.54 0.91 -14.47
C VAL A 47 -23.83 0.40 -15.09
N ALA A 48 -24.04 -0.91 -15.05
CA ALA A 48 -25.29 -1.50 -15.50
C ALA A 48 -26.42 -1.17 -14.50
N PRO A 49 -27.67 -0.95 -14.95
CA PRO A 49 -28.76 -0.50 -14.08
C PRO A 49 -29.03 -1.45 -12.90
N GLU A 50 -28.91 -2.76 -13.12
CA GLU A 50 -29.00 -3.78 -12.08
C GLU A 50 -27.90 -3.62 -11.00
N ALA A 51 -26.71 -3.16 -11.39
CA ALA A 51 -25.62 -2.90 -10.44
C ALA A 51 -25.84 -1.62 -9.62
N VAL A 52 -26.67 -0.67 -10.07
CA VAL A 52 -27.04 0.52 -9.29
C VAL A 52 -27.92 0.13 -8.10
N LEU A 53 -28.85 -0.80 -8.28
CA LEU A 53 -29.72 -1.31 -7.21
C LEU A 53 -28.93 -2.04 -6.13
N GLN A 54 -27.93 -2.84 -6.52
CA GLN A 54 -27.03 -3.52 -5.58
C GLN A 54 -26.11 -2.56 -4.80
N ARG A 55 -25.84 -1.37 -5.36
CA ARG A 55 -25.03 -0.33 -4.73
C ARG A 55 -25.83 0.59 -3.81
N LYS A 56 -27.16 0.62 -3.91
CA LYS A 56 -27.97 1.46 -3.01
C LYS A 56 -27.93 0.88 -1.60
N HIS A 57 -27.34 1.63 -0.67
CA HIS A 57 -27.44 1.30 0.75
C HIS A 57 -28.91 1.16 1.16
N LYS A 58 -29.19 0.12 1.94
CA LYS A 58 -30.52 -0.06 2.53
C LYS A 58 -30.85 1.16 3.37
N GLY A 59 -31.90 1.88 3.01
CA GLY A 59 -32.36 3.03 3.78
C GLY A 59 -32.78 2.63 5.19
N LEU A 60 -32.62 3.54 6.16
CA LEU A 60 -33.02 3.26 7.54
C LEU A 60 -34.52 3.03 7.66
N SER A 61 -34.87 1.94 8.33
CA SER A 61 -36.22 1.64 8.77
C SER A 61 -36.75 2.71 9.73
N ARG A 62 -38.08 2.73 9.90
CA ARG A 62 -38.74 3.66 10.84
C ARG A 62 -38.27 3.47 12.28
N THR A 63 -37.98 2.24 12.69
CA THR A 63 -37.54 1.90 14.05
C THR A 63 -36.12 2.37 14.31
N GLU A 64 -35.20 2.16 13.36
CA GLU A 64 -33.81 2.66 13.44
C GLU A 64 -33.77 4.19 13.53
N ARG A 65 -34.60 4.88 12.72
CA ARG A 65 -34.74 6.34 12.81
C ARG A 65 -35.23 6.81 14.19
N LYS A 66 -36.21 6.13 14.78
CA LYS A 66 -36.70 6.46 16.13
C LYS A 66 -35.61 6.25 17.20
N LYS A 67 -34.80 5.19 17.09
CA LYS A 67 -33.69 4.93 18.02
C LYS A 67 -32.62 6.01 17.94
N LEU A 68 -32.18 6.36 16.73
CA LEU A 68 -31.18 7.43 16.54
C LEU A 68 -31.68 8.78 17.07
N ARG A 69 -32.97 9.09 16.86
CA ARG A 69 -33.57 10.31 17.42
C ARG A 69 -33.52 10.34 18.94
N LYS A 70 -33.86 9.23 19.61
CA LYS A 70 -33.76 9.14 21.09
C LYS A 70 -32.33 9.29 21.59
N MET A 71 -31.34 8.72 20.87
CA MET A 71 -29.93 8.88 21.22
C MET A 71 -29.47 10.34 21.08
N ALA A 72 -29.92 11.03 20.02
CA ALA A 72 -29.60 12.43 19.79
C ALA A 72 -30.26 13.38 20.81
N GLU A 73 -31.48 13.08 21.26
CA GLU A 73 -32.18 13.84 22.32
C GLU A 73 -31.57 13.64 23.72
N ALA A 74 -30.67 12.66 23.90
CA ALA A 74 -30.00 12.35 25.16
C ALA A 74 -28.57 12.93 25.28
N LEU A 75 -28.12 13.67 24.26
CA LEU A 75 -26.89 14.47 24.25
C LEU A 75 -27.20 15.90 24.66
#